data_AF-A0AA88ENQ5-F1
#
_entry.id   AF-A0AA88ENQ5-F1
#
_cell.length_a   1.000
_cell.length_b   1.000
_cell.length_c   1.000
_cell.angle_alpha   90.00
_cell.angle_beta   90.00
_cell.angle_gamma   90.00
#
_symmetry.space_group_name_H-M   'P 1'
#
loop_
_entity.id
_entity.type
_entity.pdbx_description
1 polymer ?
#
loop_
_entity_poly.entity_id
_entity_poly.type
_entity_poly.pdbx_seq_one_letter_code
_entity_poly.pdbx_strand_id
1 'polypeptide(L)'
;MDTTYVCAKSHCLMFLYFALDPFPECLKLFLADETICFAGVNISKAIRKIGSYRKFECESGVKLGYLAARVLKIPSIELFSLEKLGGEVGLDIKAVDESAVGHK
;
A
#
# COMPACT_ATOMS: atom_id res chain seq x y z
N MET A 1 -1.91 12.54 -9.72
CA MET A 1 -1.16 11.42 -10.32
C MET A 1 -1.23 10.26 -9.36
N ASP A 2 -1.51 9.06 -9.85
CA ASP A 2 -1.73 7.90 -8.99
C ASP A 2 -0.45 7.08 -8.88
N THR A 3 0.15 7.15 -7.70
CA THR A 3 1.42 6.47 -7.39
C THR A 3 1.17 5.38 -6.36
N THR A 4 1.77 4.21 -6.55
CA THR A 4 1.82 3.15 -5.53
C THR A 4 3.26 2.83 -5.20
N TYR A 5 3.54 2.60 -3.92
CA TYR A 5 4.84 2.16 -3.44
C TYR A 5 4.72 0.74 -2.92
N VAL A 6 5.70 -0.10 -3.28
CA VAL A 6 5.89 -1.41 -2.66
C VAL A 6 7.27 -1.41 -2.02
N CYS A 7 7.31 -1.66 -0.71
CA CYS A 7 8.55 -1.66 0.05
C CYS A 7 8.85 -3.05 0.60
N ALA A 8 10.11 -3.45 0.49
CA ALA A 8 10.64 -4.68 1.08
C ALA A 8 12.01 -4.37 1.72
N LYS A 9 12.11 -4.54 3.04
CA LYS A 9 13.31 -4.20 3.83
C LYS A 9 13.75 -2.75 3.58
N SER A 10 14.91 -2.54 2.99
CA SER A 10 15.51 -1.23 2.71
C SER A 10 15.24 -0.69 1.31
N HIS A 11 14.38 -1.34 0.52
CA HIS A 11 14.10 -0.97 -0.86
C HIS A 11 12.62 -0.66 -1.04
N CYS A 12 12.32 0.45 -1.70
CA CYS A 12 10.98 0.81 -2.11
C CYS A 12 10.95 1.01 -3.62
N LEU A 13 9.98 0.37 -4.27
CA LEU A 13 9.71 0.50 -5.69
C LEU A 13 8.48 1.38 -5.87
N MET A 14 8.59 2.38 -6.73
CA MET A 14 7.50 3.30 -7.06
C MET A 14 6.91 2.94 -8.43
N PHE A 15 5.59 2.75 -8.47
CA PHE A 15 4.82 2.53 -9.70
C PHE A 15 4.04 3.78 -10.07
N LEU A 16 4.31 4.30 -11.26
CA LEU A 16 3.53 5.36 -11.91
C LEU A 16 2.67 4.71 -13.00
N TYR A 17 1.39 4.44 -12.70
CA TYR A 17 0.53 3.66 -13.61
C TYR A 17 0.31 4.31 -14.97
N PHE A 18 0.32 5.64 -15.05
CA PHE A 18 0.17 6.37 -16.32
C PHE A 18 1.37 6.16 -17.26
N ALA A 19 2.56 5.89 -16.72
CA ALA A 19 3.77 5.67 -17.52
C ALA A 19 3.92 4.20 -17.97
N LEU A 20 3.04 3.31 -17.51
CA LEU A 20 3.13 1.87 -17.72
C LEU A 20 2.02 1.41 -18.67
N ASP A 21 2.02 1.95 -19.90
CA ASP A 21 1.19 1.46 -21.00
C ASP A 21 2.05 0.95 -22.16
N PRO A 22 2.09 -0.36 -22.44
CA PRO A 22 1.34 -1.44 -21.76
C PRO A 22 1.84 -1.71 -20.34
N PHE A 23 0.94 -2.17 -19.46
CA PHE A 23 1.28 -2.51 -18.08
C PHE A 23 2.17 -3.76 -18.07
N PRO A 24 3.36 -3.71 -17.45
CA PRO A 24 4.33 -4.78 -17.52
C PRO A 24 3.76 -6.12 -17.03
N GLU A 25 3.96 -7.17 -17.83
CA GLU A 25 3.48 -8.51 -17.47
C GLU A 25 4.12 -9.02 -16.17
N CYS A 26 5.41 -8.71 -15.97
CA CYS A 26 6.11 -9.02 -14.73
C CYS A 26 5.45 -8.40 -13.49
N LEU A 27 4.85 -7.21 -13.63
CA LEU A 27 4.16 -6.55 -12.53
C LEU A 27 2.80 -7.21 -12.24
N LYS A 28 2.10 -7.72 -13.26
CA LYS A 28 0.89 -8.52 -13.05
C LYS A 28 1.21 -9.80 -12.30
N LEU A 29 2.22 -10.54 -12.77
CA LEU A 29 2.67 -11.77 -12.14
C LEU A 29 3.12 -11.52 -10.69
N PHE A 30 3.87 -10.44 -10.44
CA PHE A 30 4.29 -10.05 -9.10
C PHE A 30 3.12 -9.74 -8.17
N LEU A 31 2.08 -9.04 -8.65
CA LEU A 31 0.92 -8.67 -7.83
C LEU A 31 -0.09 -9.82 -7.64
N ALA A 32 -0.08 -10.80 -8.54
CA ALA A 32 -0.89 -12.02 -8.45
C ALA A 32 -0.18 -13.17 -7.72
N ASP A 33 1.09 -12.99 -7.31
CA ASP A 33 1.85 -14.02 -6.61
C ASP A 33 1.31 -14.22 -5.19
N GLU A 34 0.59 -15.33 -4.98
CA GLU A 34 0.00 -15.72 -3.70
C GLU A 34 1.05 -16.04 -2.62
N THR A 35 2.31 -16.24 -2.98
CA THR A 35 3.41 -16.43 -2.02
C THR A 35 3.87 -15.11 -1.38
N ILE A 36 3.41 -13.98 -1.90
CA ILE A 36 3.76 -12.63 -1.41
C ILE A 36 2.55 -12.02 -0.69
N CYS A 37 2.71 -11.66 0.57
CA CYS A 37 1.70 -10.90 1.31
C CYS A 37 1.94 -9.39 1.18
N PHE A 38 1.03 -8.67 0.53
CA PHE A 38 1.06 -7.22 0.48
C PHE A 38 0.31 -6.65 1.67
N ALA A 39 1.02 -5.95 2.57
CA ALA A 39 0.40 -5.29 3.72
C ALA A 39 0.39 -3.77 3.53
N GLY A 40 -0.76 -3.14 3.77
CA GLY A 40 -0.85 -1.68 3.66
C GLY A 40 -2.14 -1.09 4.21
N VAL A 41 -2.12 0.24 4.35
CA VAL A 41 -3.34 1.02 4.59
C VAL A 41 -4.05 1.29 3.26
N ASN A 42 -5.38 1.33 3.26
CA ASN A 42 -6.19 1.52 2.04
C ASN A 42 -5.91 0.51 0.91
N ILE A 43 -5.37 -0.68 1.22
CA ILE A 43 -4.95 -1.66 0.21
C ILE A 43 -6.07 -2.09 -0.73
N SER A 44 -7.31 -2.19 -0.25
CA SER A 44 -8.48 -2.50 -1.09
C SER A 44 -8.74 -1.44 -2.17
N LYS A 45 -8.47 -0.15 -1.88
CA LYS A 45 -8.56 0.92 -2.88
C LYS A 45 -7.45 0.78 -3.92
N ALA A 46 -6.22 0.46 -3.48
CA ALA A 46 -5.10 0.22 -4.37
C ALA A 46 -5.40 -0.97 -5.30
N ILE A 47 -5.76 -2.13 -4.77
CA ILE A 47 -6.08 -3.34 -5.54
C ILE A 47 -7.19 -3.07 -6.56
N ARG A 48 -8.31 -2.46 -6.14
CA ARG A 48 -9.42 -2.14 -7.05
C ARG A 48 -8.98 -1.21 -8.18
N LYS A 49 -8.15 -0.22 -7.87
CA LYS A 49 -7.63 0.72 -8.85
C LYS A 49 -6.78 -0.01 -9.88
N ILE A 50 -5.86 -0.87 -9.45
CA ILE A 50 -5.00 -1.59 -10.37
C ILE A 50 -5.81 -2.62 -11.20
N GLY A 51 -6.75 -3.33 -10.57
CA GLY A 51 -7.64 -4.28 -11.24
C GLY A 51 -8.48 -3.65 -12.35
N SER A 52 -8.97 -2.41 -12.14
CA SER A 52 -9.75 -1.66 -13.13
C SER A 52 -9.00 -1.37 -14.43
N TYR A 53 -7.66 -1.29 -14.37
CA TYR A 53 -6.84 -1.03 -15.56
C TYR A 53 -6.54 -2.28 -16.39
N ARG A 54 -6.52 -3.49 -15.80
CA ARG A 54 -5.79 -4.61 -16.42
C ARG A 54 -6.31 -6.03 -16.17
N LYS A 55 -7.53 -6.24 -15.68
CA LYS A 55 -8.13 -7.60 -15.51
C LYS A 55 -7.27 -8.57 -14.70
N PHE A 56 -6.62 -8.11 -13.65
CA PHE A 56 -5.97 -9.00 -12.68
C PHE A 56 -6.49 -8.70 -11.28
N GLU A 57 -6.49 -9.72 -10.43
CA GLU A 57 -6.86 -9.62 -9.02
C GLU A 57 -5.59 -9.80 -8.18
N CYS A 58 -5.42 -8.94 -7.17
CA CYS A 58 -4.39 -9.13 -6.16
C CYS A 58 -5.08 -9.74 -4.95
N GLU A 59 -4.91 -11.05 -4.78
CA GLU A 59 -5.65 -11.83 -3.78
C GLU A 59 -4.99 -11.76 -2.38
N SER A 60 -3.69 -11.45 -2.31
CA SER A 60 -2.89 -11.50 -1.07
C SER A 60 -2.82 -10.18 -0.30
N GLY A 61 -3.80 -9.29 -0.50
CA GLY A 61 -3.86 -7.99 0.15
C GLY A 61 -4.30 -8.04 1.62
N VAL A 62 -3.39 -7.71 2.54
CA VAL A 62 -3.64 -7.62 3.98
C VAL A 62 -3.88 -6.17 4.42
N LYS A 63 -5.05 -5.91 5.00
CA LYS A 63 -5.36 -4.62 5.62
C LYS A 63 -4.53 -4.44 6.90
N LEU A 64 -3.58 -3.51 6.88
CA LEU A 64 -2.64 -3.33 8.00
C LEU A 64 -3.35 -2.98 9.31
N GLY A 65 -4.37 -2.10 9.26
CA GLY A 65 -5.14 -1.73 10.45
C GLY A 65 -5.87 -2.91 11.09
N TYR A 66 -6.48 -3.78 10.28
CA TYR A 66 -7.14 -4.99 10.78
C TYR A 66 -6.13 -5.95 11.44
N LEU A 67 -4.97 -6.15 10.81
CA LEU A 67 -3.90 -6.97 11.38
C LEU A 67 -3.41 -6.37 12.71
N ALA A 68 -3.17 -5.06 12.76
CA ALA A 68 -2.74 -4.37 13.96
C ALA A 68 -3.76 -4.50 15.10
N ALA A 69 -5.05 -4.28 14.82
CA ALA A 69 -6.12 -4.41 15.81
C ALA A 69 -6.18 -5.82 16.43
N ARG A 70 -5.94 -6.87 15.64
CA ARG A 70 -5.87 -8.25 16.14
C ARG A 70 -4.62 -8.55 16.95
N VAL A 71 -3.46 -8.10 16.49
CA VAL A 71 -2.17 -8.37 17.15
C VAL A 71 -2.06 -7.61 18.47
N LEU A 72 -2.43 -6.33 18.48
CA LEU A 72 -2.39 -5.46 19.66
C LEU A 72 -3.61 -5.64 20.58
N LYS A 73 -4.66 -6.32 20.10
CA LYS A 73 -5.94 -6.51 20.82
C LYS A 73 -6.65 -5.19 21.14
N ILE A 74 -6.55 -4.22 20.24
CA ILE A 74 -7.19 -2.90 20.36
C ILE A 74 -8.10 -2.70 19.14
N PRO A 75 -9.39 -3.06 19.20
CA PRO A 75 -10.28 -3.01 18.03
C PRO A 75 -10.41 -1.63 17.39
N SER A 76 -10.30 -0.56 18.18
CA SER A 76 -10.48 0.82 17.72
C SER A 76 -9.40 1.30 16.74
N ILE A 77 -8.24 0.64 16.67
CA ILE A 77 -7.13 1.07 15.79
C ILE A 77 -7.26 0.57 14.36
N GLU A 78 -8.26 -0.26 14.03
CA GLU A 78 -8.43 -0.81 12.68
C GLU A 78 -8.50 0.28 11.61
N LEU A 79 -9.07 1.43 11.97
CA LEU A 79 -9.30 2.57 11.07
C LEU A 79 -8.21 3.64 11.17
N PHE A 80 -7.11 3.39 11.89
CA PHE A 80 -6.04 4.37 12.05
C PHE A 80 -5.27 4.58 10.75
N SER A 81 -4.74 5.81 10.58
CA SER A 81 -3.77 6.14 9.54
C SER A 81 -2.46 5.39 9.76
N LEU A 82 -1.60 5.33 8.74
CA LEU A 82 -0.28 4.71 8.88
C LEU A 82 0.56 5.37 9.97
N GLU A 83 0.52 6.70 10.09
CA GLU A 83 1.13 7.48 11.18
C GLU A 83 0.64 6.99 12.54
N LYS A 84 -0.68 6.96 12.75
CA LYS A 84 -1.25 6.55 14.04
C LYS A 84 -0.92 5.09 14.37
N LEU A 85 -0.98 4.20 13.40
CA LEU A 85 -0.55 2.80 13.56
C LEU A 85 0.93 2.70 13.91
N GLY A 86 1.78 3.54 13.32
CA GLY A 86 3.20 3.65 13.67
C GLY A 86 3.39 4.07 15.14
N GLY A 87 2.64 5.07 15.59
CA GLY A 87 2.67 5.54 16.98
C GLY A 87 2.34 4.46 18.00
N GLU A 88 1.35 3.59 17.71
CA GLU A 88 0.99 2.45 18.57
C GLU A 88 2.13 1.43 18.77
N VAL A 89 3.11 1.41 17.85
CA VAL A 89 4.28 0.52 17.92
C VAL A 89 5.59 1.28 18.17
N GLY A 90 5.52 2.55 18.57
CA GLY A 90 6.70 3.38 18.89
C GLY A 90 7.49 3.88 17.68
N LEU A 91 6.89 3.90 16.49
CA LEU A 91 7.47 4.48 15.28
C LEU A 91 6.96 5.90 15.07
N ASP A 92 7.88 6.84 14.84
CA ASP A 92 7.56 8.21 14.42
C ASP A 92 7.50 8.28 12.89
N ILE A 93 6.31 7.98 12.34
CA ILE A 93 6.04 8.09 10.90
C ILE A 93 5.38 9.45 10.66
N LYS A 94 6.11 10.38 10.06
CA LYS A 94 5.56 11.68 9.69
C LYS A 94 4.53 11.53 8.58
N ALA A 95 3.38 12.16 8.74
CA ALA A 95 2.47 12.39 7.61
C ALA A 95 3.22 13.19 6.53
N VAL A 96 3.01 12.81 5.27
CA VAL A 96 3.55 13.60 4.15
C VAL A 96 2.72 14.88 4.08
N ASP A 97 3.35 16.01 4.37
CA ASP A 97 2.77 17.33 4.15
C ASP A 97 2.69 17.58 2.64
N GLU A 98 1.50 17.51 2.06
CA GLU A 98 1.24 17.81 0.65
C GLU A 98 1.54 19.28 0.30
N SER A 99 1.76 20.15 1.30
CA SER A 99 2.16 21.56 1.12
C SER A 99 3.67 21.73 0.86
N ALA A 100 4.48 20.69 1.06
CA ALA A 100 5.94 20.74 0.91
C ALA A 100 6.44 20.32 -0.50
N VAL A 101 5.55 19.85 -1.38
CA VAL A 101 5.88 19.62 -2.80
C VAL A 101 5.79 20.97 -3.52
N GLY A 102 6.86 21.75 -3.39
CA GLY A 102 7.05 22.97 -4.16
C GLY A 102 6.92 22.66 -5.66
N HIS A 103 5.98 23.34 -6.31
CA HIS A 103 5.97 23.50 -7.76
C HIS A 103 7.35 24.01 -8.20
N LYS A 104 8.09 23.18 -8.92
CA LYS A 104 9.21 23.62 -9.74
C LYS A 104 9.14 22.95 -11.09
#